data_AF-A0A1B6NQY7-F1
#
_entry.id   AF-A0A1B6NQY7-F1
#
_cell.length_a   1.000
_cell.length_b   1.000
_cell.length_c   1.000
_cell.angle_alpha   90.00
_cell.angle_beta   90.00
_cell.angle_gamma   90.00
#
_symmetry.space_group_name_H-M   'P 1'
#
loop_
_entity.id
_entity.type
_entity.pdbx_description
1 polymer ?
#
loop_
_entity_poly.entity_id
_entity_poly.type
_entity_poly.pdbx_seq_one_letter_code
_entity_poly.pdbx_strand_id
1 'polypeptide(L)'
;MINIFATRFRRTLASRAAREGYGVLIIARLLDHTDTQNALVYTENSPEHLKNIDKAMALQLAPIAQAFSGTLVKHEKDAKRGDDISSRIRNRETGEAVGTCGTHSFCAALSPIACYTCHHFQPWLDGPHEAVLNNLIEQRKNILQKTNDLTIASVNDRVIFAVSEVIKLCETQKSTLSFKGEK
;
A
#
# COMPACT_ATOMS: atom_id res chain seq x y z
N MET A 1 1.92 -0.43 -26.15
CA MET A 1 1.51 -1.78 -26.60
C MET A 1 2.46 -2.79 -25.99
N ILE A 2 1.99 -3.82 -25.28
CA ILE A 2 2.85 -4.85 -24.67
C ILE A 2 3.03 -5.99 -25.68
N ASN A 3 4.27 -6.27 -26.08
CA ASN A 3 4.57 -7.40 -26.97
C ASN A 3 4.60 -8.72 -26.18
N ILE A 4 3.94 -9.74 -26.73
CA ILE A 4 3.86 -11.08 -26.15
C ILE A 4 4.75 -12.01 -26.98
N PHE A 5 5.71 -12.66 -26.32
CA PHE A 5 6.63 -13.63 -26.91
C PHE A 5 6.74 -14.87 -26.02
N ALA A 6 7.08 -16.03 -26.59
CA ALA A 6 7.28 -17.28 -25.84
C ALA A 6 8.26 -17.14 -24.67
N THR A 7 9.29 -16.31 -24.83
CA THR A 7 10.27 -15.98 -23.78
C THR A 7 9.65 -15.25 -22.58
N ARG A 8 8.65 -14.38 -22.79
CA ARG A 8 7.93 -13.74 -21.68
C ARG A 8 7.09 -14.75 -20.92
N PHE A 9 6.39 -15.66 -21.60
CA PHE A 9 5.64 -16.74 -20.93
C PHE A 9 6.55 -17.62 -20.07
N ARG A 10 7.69 -18.05 -20.62
CA ARG A 10 8.69 -18.84 -19.90
C ARG A 10 9.18 -18.15 -18.63
N ARG A 11 9.55 -16.86 -18.74
CA ARG A 11 9.98 -16.05 -17.58
C ARG A 11 8.86 -15.89 -16.55
N THR A 12 7.65 -15.58 -16.99
CA THR A 12 6.50 -15.45 -16.07
C THR A 12 6.20 -16.75 -15.34
N LEU A 13 6.26 -17.90 -16.03
CA LEU A 13 6.07 -19.22 -15.41
C LEU A 13 7.15 -19.49 -14.36
N ALA A 14 8.42 -19.30 -14.70
CA ALA A 14 9.54 -19.51 -13.79
C ALA A 14 9.49 -18.62 -12.55
N SER A 15 9.29 -17.31 -12.76
CA SER A 15 9.20 -16.34 -11.66
C SER A 15 7.99 -16.59 -10.76
N ARG A 16 6.86 -17.05 -11.32
CA ARG A 16 5.71 -17.47 -10.50
C ARG A 16 6.04 -18.70 -9.67
N ALA A 17 6.64 -19.73 -10.27
CA ALA A 17 7.04 -20.92 -9.52
C ALA A 17 8.03 -20.59 -8.39
N ALA A 18 9.01 -19.71 -8.63
CA ALA A 18 9.89 -19.23 -7.58
C ALA A 18 9.15 -18.48 -6.47
N ARG A 19 8.17 -17.63 -6.83
CA ARG A 19 7.34 -16.89 -5.86
C ARG A 19 6.45 -17.80 -5.01
N GLU A 20 6.00 -18.92 -5.55
CA GLU A 20 5.27 -19.95 -4.79
C GLU A 20 6.19 -20.80 -3.89
N GLY A 21 7.51 -20.54 -3.88
CA GLY A 21 8.47 -21.25 -3.03
C GLY A 21 8.98 -22.56 -3.62
N TYR A 22 8.76 -22.84 -4.90
CA TYR A 22 9.36 -24.03 -5.54
C TYR A 22 10.88 -23.89 -5.61
N GLY A 23 11.60 -24.93 -5.18
CA GLY A 23 13.05 -24.95 -5.24
C GLY A 23 13.62 -24.89 -6.66
N VAL A 24 14.86 -24.44 -6.80
CA VAL A 24 15.56 -24.26 -8.09
C VAL A 24 15.55 -25.51 -8.97
N LEU A 25 15.60 -26.70 -8.37
CA LEU A 25 15.52 -27.99 -9.09
C LEU A 25 14.16 -28.21 -9.75
N ILE A 26 13.06 -27.87 -9.05
CA ILE A 26 11.70 -27.98 -9.59
C ILE A 26 11.53 -26.98 -10.72
N ILE A 27 12.03 -25.76 -10.57
CA ILE A 27 11.96 -24.72 -11.62
C ILE A 27 12.80 -25.12 -12.83
N ALA A 28 14.00 -25.65 -12.65
CA ALA A 28 14.83 -26.16 -13.73
C ALA A 28 14.09 -27.25 -14.52
N ARG A 29 13.44 -28.19 -13.81
CA ARG A 29 12.61 -29.23 -14.44
C ARG A 29 11.39 -28.66 -15.16
N LEU A 30 10.69 -27.70 -14.55
CA LEU A 30 9.55 -27.00 -15.15
C LEU A 30 9.92 -26.27 -16.44
N LEU A 31 11.15 -25.78 -16.51
CA LEU A 31 11.71 -25.12 -17.68
C LEU A 31 12.33 -26.08 -18.69
N ASP A 32 12.37 -27.38 -18.40
CA ASP A 32 13.04 -28.38 -19.25
C ASP A 32 14.54 -28.08 -19.42
N HIS A 33 15.19 -27.61 -18.34
CA HIS A 33 16.63 -27.43 -18.28
C HIS A 33 17.34 -28.72 -17.83
N THR A 34 18.54 -28.94 -18.36
CA THR A 34 19.45 -30.02 -17.93
C THR A 34 20.26 -29.68 -16.68
N ASP A 35 20.42 -28.39 -16.37
CA ASP A 35 21.12 -27.89 -15.19
C ASP A 35 20.35 -26.75 -14.49
N THR A 36 20.87 -26.29 -13.35
CA THR A 36 20.25 -25.26 -12.52
C THR A 36 20.80 -23.86 -12.73
N GLN A 37 21.90 -23.69 -13.48
CA GLN A 37 22.64 -22.41 -13.57
C GLN A 37 21.73 -21.29 -14.08
N ASN A 38 20.92 -21.59 -15.10
CA ASN A 38 19.96 -20.64 -15.67
C ASN A 38 18.65 -20.52 -14.88
N ALA A 39 18.35 -21.47 -13.99
CA ALA A 39 17.16 -21.43 -13.14
C ALA A 39 17.36 -20.55 -11.90
N LEU A 40 18.61 -20.40 -11.43
CA LEU A 40 18.98 -19.57 -10.27
C LEU A 40 18.53 -18.12 -10.39
N VAL A 41 18.60 -17.56 -11.60
CA VAL A 41 18.17 -16.17 -11.89
C VAL A 41 16.71 -15.92 -11.50
N TYR A 42 15.87 -16.96 -11.45
CA TYR A 42 14.46 -16.84 -11.03
C TYR A 42 14.27 -16.98 -9.52
N THR A 43 15.21 -17.57 -8.78
CA THR A 43 15.12 -17.82 -7.35
C THR A 43 15.91 -16.83 -6.49
N GLU A 44 16.94 -16.18 -7.04
CA GLU A 44 17.81 -15.24 -6.28
C GLU A 44 17.07 -14.01 -5.74
N ASN A 45 15.94 -13.65 -6.35
CA ASN A 45 15.12 -12.51 -5.91
C ASN A 45 13.79 -12.98 -5.28
N SER A 46 13.84 -14.05 -4.49
CA SER A 46 12.62 -14.63 -3.93
C SER A 46 11.98 -13.67 -2.91
N PRO A 47 10.72 -13.26 -3.11
CA PRO A 47 10.00 -12.33 -2.22
C PRO A 47 9.69 -12.91 -0.83
N GLU A 48 10.27 -14.06 -0.46
CA GLU A 48 10.13 -14.62 0.88
C GLU A 48 10.58 -13.65 1.98
N HIS A 49 11.53 -12.76 1.69
CA HIS A 49 11.96 -11.71 2.62
C HIS A 49 10.91 -10.60 2.85
N LEU A 50 9.85 -10.54 2.04
CA LEU A 50 8.75 -9.56 2.15
C LEU A 50 7.47 -10.16 2.73
N LYS A 51 7.49 -11.41 3.20
CA LYS A 51 6.29 -12.11 3.74
C LYS A 51 5.60 -11.29 4.83
N ASN A 52 6.38 -10.54 5.62
CA ASN A 52 5.87 -9.73 6.72
C ASN A 52 6.06 -8.24 6.43
N ILE A 53 4.95 -7.51 6.31
CA ILE A 53 4.93 -6.06 6.45
C ILE A 53 4.37 -5.78 7.84
N ASP A 54 5.21 -5.27 8.73
CA ASP A 54 4.77 -4.70 10.00
C ASP A 54 4.73 -3.17 9.95
N LYS A 55 4.21 -2.54 11.00
CA LYS A 55 4.06 -1.07 11.07
C LYS A 55 5.40 -0.35 10.93
N ALA A 56 6.46 -0.88 11.55
CA ALA A 56 7.77 -0.26 11.52
C ALA A 56 8.36 -0.28 10.10
N MET A 57 8.30 -1.42 9.42
CA MET A 57 8.71 -1.57 8.03
C MET A 57 7.90 -0.67 7.10
N ALA A 58 6.57 -0.65 7.27
CA ALA A 58 5.69 0.19 6.45
C ALA A 58 6.06 1.68 6.57
N LEU A 59 6.29 2.17 7.78
CA LEU A 59 6.74 3.53 8.01
C LEU A 59 8.12 3.78 7.38
N GLN A 60 9.11 2.90 7.59
CA GLN A 60 10.44 3.07 7.03
C GLN A 60 10.44 3.13 5.50
N LEU A 61 9.66 2.28 4.84
CA LEU A 61 9.58 2.18 3.38
C LEU A 61 8.68 3.23 2.72
N ALA A 62 7.77 3.86 3.47
CA ALA A 62 6.81 4.83 2.93
C ALA A 62 7.41 5.91 2.01
N PRO A 63 8.53 6.58 2.35
CA PRO A 63 9.13 7.60 1.47
C PRO A 63 9.61 7.06 0.12
N ILE A 64 9.98 5.78 0.07
CA ILE A 64 10.47 5.11 -1.13
C ILE A 64 9.29 4.60 -1.96
N ALA A 65 8.19 4.22 -1.31
CA ALA A 65 7.01 3.67 -1.96
C ALA A 65 6.24 4.70 -2.80
N GLN A 66 6.29 6.00 -2.43
CA GLN A 66 5.61 7.11 -3.12
C GLN A 66 4.15 6.76 -3.49
N ALA A 67 3.43 6.23 -2.50
CA ALA A 67 2.13 5.59 -2.70
C ALA A 67 0.96 6.56 -2.48
N PHE A 68 1.18 7.61 -1.69
CA PHE A 68 0.22 8.69 -1.50
C PHE A 68 0.29 9.69 -2.67
N SER A 69 -0.88 10.13 -3.16
CA SER A 69 -0.97 11.09 -4.28
C SER A 69 -1.86 12.29 -3.98
N GLY A 70 -2.43 12.36 -2.77
CA GLY A 70 -3.33 13.42 -2.34
C GLY A 70 -2.62 14.66 -1.81
N THR A 71 -3.32 15.47 -1.03
CA THR A 71 -2.77 16.69 -0.42
C THR A 71 -3.16 16.79 1.05
N LEU A 72 -2.16 16.79 1.94
CA LEU A 72 -2.39 16.96 3.38
C LEU A 72 -2.98 18.35 3.69
N VAL A 73 -4.04 18.39 4.49
CA VAL A 73 -4.66 19.64 4.97
C VAL A 73 -4.64 19.70 6.49
N LYS A 74 -4.54 20.91 7.06
CA LYS A 74 -4.47 21.07 8.53
C LYS A 74 -5.83 20.82 9.17
N HIS A 75 -6.84 21.54 8.69
CA HIS A 75 -8.21 21.41 9.16
C HIS A 75 -9.17 21.19 7.99
N GLU A 76 -10.36 20.69 8.30
CA GLU A 76 -11.42 20.50 7.32
C GLU A 76 -11.72 21.77 6.51
N LYS A 77 -11.70 22.94 7.17
CA LYS A 77 -11.97 24.24 6.54
C LYS A 77 -10.95 24.63 5.46
N ASP A 78 -9.74 24.08 5.53
CA ASP A 78 -8.68 24.33 4.54
C ASP A 78 -8.82 23.40 3.32
N ALA A 79 -9.69 22.39 3.39
CA ALA A 79 -9.90 21.43 2.33
C ALA A 79 -10.82 21.99 1.24
N LYS A 80 -10.55 21.61 -0.01
CA LYS A 80 -11.53 21.76 -1.09
C LYS A 80 -12.79 20.98 -0.72
N ARG A 81 -13.94 21.64 -0.78
CA ARG A 81 -15.26 21.15 -0.31
C ARG A 81 -15.37 20.91 1.20
N GLY A 82 -14.50 21.52 2.02
CA GLY A 82 -14.55 21.39 3.49
C GLY A 82 -15.90 21.77 4.13
N ASP A 83 -16.65 22.67 3.51
CA ASP A 83 -17.98 23.10 3.99
C ASP A 83 -19.10 22.08 3.69
N ASP A 84 -18.84 21.07 2.87
CA ASP A 84 -19.81 20.07 2.46
C ASP A 84 -19.66 18.77 3.26
N ILE A 85 -20.64 18.46 4.10
CA ILE A 85 -20.65 17.25 4.95
C ILE A 85 -20.54 15.97 4.11
N SER A 86 -21.06 15.96 2.87
CA SER A 86 -21.02 14.80 1.98
C SER A 86 -19.62 14.48 1.45
N SER A 87 -18.70 15.45 1.52
CA SER A 87 -17.31 15.30 1.09
C SER A 87 -16.42 14.61 2.14
N ARG A 88 -16.90 14.49 3.39
CA ARG A 88 -16.16 13.86 4.51
C ARG A 88 -15.97 12.37 4.25
N ILE A 89 -14.72 11.94 4.26
CA ILE A 89 -14.33 10.54 4.17
C ILE A 89 -14.25 9.99 5.59
N ARG A 90 -15.15 9.07 5.92
CA ARG A 90 -15.24 8.43 7.23
C ARG A 90 -14.74 6.99 7.20
N ASN A 91 -14.12 6.57 8.29
CA ASN A 91 -13.91 5.16 8.56
C ASN A 91 -15.27 4.52 8.89
N ARG A 92 -15.61 3.43 8.21
CA ARG A 92 -16.88 2.72 8.42
C ARG A 92 -16.97 2.06 9.80
N GLU A 93 -15.85 1.67 10.37
CA GLU A 93 -15.82 0.97 11.66
C GLU A 93 -15.90 1.93 12.85
N THR A 94 -15.12 3.02 12.83
CA THR A 94 -15.08 3.98 13.94
C THR A 94 -16.06 5.15 13.76
N GLY A 95 -16.55 5.39 12.54
CA GLY A 95 -17.37 6.56 12.21
C GLY A 95 -16.59 7.89 12.15
N GLU A 96 -15.33 7.88 12.56
CA GLU A 96 -14.46 9.05 12.57
C GLU A 96 -14.06 9.45 11.15
N ALA A 97 -13.99 10.76 10.91
CA ALA A 97 -13.55 11.30 9.64
C ALA A 97 -12.02 11.35 9.58
N VAL A 98 -11.46 10.86 8.47
CA VAL A 98 -10.01 10.82 8.22
C VAL A 98 -9.56 11.89 7.24
N GLY A 99 -10.50 12.51 6.52
CA GLY A 99 -10.18 13.51 5.51
C GLY A 99 -11.38 13.94 4.69
N THR A 100 -11.11 14.71 3.65
CA THR A 100 -12.11 15.27 2.73
C THR A 100 -11.82 14.84 1.28
N CYS A 101 -12.86 14.57 0.49
CA CYS A 101 -12.76 14.36 -0.94
C CYS A 101 -12.92 15.68 -1.70
N GLY A 102 -11.91 16.05 -2.51
CA GLY A 102 -11.96 17.28 -3.31
C GLY A 102 -12.77 17.19 -4.61
N THR A 103 -13.31 16.01 -4.96
CA THR A 103 -14.03 15.78 -6.21
C THR A 103 -15.52 16.03 -6.07
N HIS A 104 -16.16 16.70 -7.04
CA HIS A 104 -17.61 16.94 -7.06
C HIS A 104 -18.42 15.81 -7.71
N SER A 105 -17.77 14.83 -8.35
CA SER A 105 -18.43 13.67 -8.93
C SER A 105 -18.66 12.56 -7.91
N PHE A 106 -19.63 11.69 -8.22
CA PHE A 106 -19.88 10.48 -7.46
C PHE A 106 -18.69 9.52 -7.54
N CYS A 107 -18.30 8.93 -6.40
CA CYS A 107 -17.23 7.95 -6.29
C CYS A 107 -17.76 6.70 -5.58
N ALA A 108 -17.66 5.54 -6.24
CA ALA A 108 -18.05 4.24 -5.69
C ALA A 108 -16.89 3.48 -5.04
N ALA A 109 -15.70 4.09 -4.96
CA ALA A 109 -14.53 3.45 -4.38
C ALA A 109 -14.72 3.20 -2.88
N LEU A 110 -13.99 2.22 -2.36
CA LEU A 110 -14.09 1.81 -0.96
C LEU A 110 -13.43 2.86 -0.04
N SER A 111 -14.21 3.84 0.40
CA SER A 111 -13.78 4.82 1.42
C SER A 111 -13.68 4.17 2.81
N PRO A 112 -12.62 4.43 3.59
CA PRO A 112 -11.49 5.33 3.30
C PRO A 112 -10.30 4.66 2.60
N ILE A 113 -10.30 3.32 2.46
CA ILE A 113 -9.14 2.53 2.01
C ILE A 113 -8.62 3.00 0.64
N ALA A 114 -9.50 3.10 -0.35
CA ALA A 114 -9.13 3.53 -1.70
C ALA A 114 -8.78 5.02 -1.79
N CYS A 115 -9.13 5.82 -0.78
CA CYS A 115 -8.86 7.27 -0.80
C CYS A 115 -7.37 7.58 -0.61
N TYR A 116 -6.62 6.78 0.15
CA TYR A 116 -5.20 7.06 0.41
C TYR A 116 -4.32 7.01 -0.84
N THR A 117 -4.73 6.30 -1.89
CA THR A 117 -4.02 6.28 -3.18
C THR A 117 -4.65 7.22 -4.22
N CYS A 118 -5.73 7.92 -3.86
CA CYS A 118 -6.44 8.84 -4.75
C CYS A 118 -5.85 10.25 -4.67
N HIS A 119 -5.62 10.87 -5.82
CA HIS A 119 -5.07 12.23 -5.89
C HIS A 119 -6.04 13.33 -5.43
N HIS A 120 -7.33 13.02 -5.29
CA HIS A 120 -8.33 13.96 -4.79
C HIS A 120 -8.50 13.91 -3.27
N PHE A 121 -7.83 12.98 -2.60
CA PHE A 121 -7.97 12.82 -1.16
C PHE A 121 -7.17 13.88 -0.41
N GLN A 122 -7.84 14.49 0.57
CA GLN A 122 -7.26 15.52 1.44
C GLN A 122 -7.29 15.01 2.89
N PRO A 123 -6.29 14.21 3.33
CA PRO A 123 -6.22 13.74 4.71
C PRO A 123 -6.05 14.91 5.68
N TRP A 124 -6.68 14.82 6.85
CA TRP A 124 -6.60 15.84 7.89
C TRP A 124 -5.41 15.59 8.80
N LEU A 125 -4.69 16.64 9.20
CA LEU A 125 -3.50 16.53 10.05
C LEU A 125 -3.75 15.77 11.36
N ASP A 126 -4.94 15.91 11.93
CA ASP A 126 -5.38 15.27 13.17
C ASP A 126 -6.34 14.09 12.93
N GLY A 127 -6.40 13.59 11.69
CA GLY A 127 -7.18 12.40 11.36
C GLY A 127 -6.61 11.12 12.00
N PRO A 128 -7.46 10.12 12.32
CA PRO A 128 -7.05 8.86 12.94
C PRO A 128 -6.38 7.90 11.93
N HIS A 129 -5.34 8.37 11.22
CA HIS A 129 -4.61 7.61 10.21
C HIS A 129 -3.90 6.38 10.77
N GLU A 130 -3.42 6.47 12.01
CA GLU A 130 -2.80 5.34 12.70
C GLU A 130 -3.77 4.18 12.92
N ALA A 131 -5.03 4.48 13.26
CA ALA A 131 -6.06 3.45 13.43
C ALA A 131 -6.33 2.73 12.11
N VAL A 132 -6.37 3.47 11.00
CA VAL A 132 -6.52 2.91 9.65
C VAL A 132 -5.32 2.01 9.29
N LEU A 133 -4.09 2.46 9.56
CA LEU A 133 -2.89 1.69 9.29
C LEU A 133 -2.86 0.38 10.09
N ASN A 134 -3.18 0.45 11.39
CA ASN A 134 -3.20 -0.72 12.26
C ASN A 134 -4.23 -1.76 11.77
N ASN A 135 -5.43 -1.30 11.40
CA ASN A 135 -6.47 -2.17 10.84
C ASN A 135 -6.00 -2.83 9.53
N LEU A 136 -5.41 -2.08 8.59
CA LEU A 136 -4.91 -2.66 7.34
C LEU A 136 -3.83 -3.74 7.55
N ILE A 137 -2.92 -3.52 8.51
CA ILE A 137 -1.89 -4.51 8.86
C ILE A 137 -2.51 -5.75 9.49
N GLU A 138 -3.50 -5.58 10.37
CA GLU A 138 -4.23 -6.69 10.98
C GLU A 138 -5.02 -7.49 9.94
N GLN A 139 -5.75 -6.80 9.04
CA GLN A 139 -6.46 -7.43 7.93
C GLN A 139 -5.51 -8.23 7.03
N ARG A 140 -4.34 -7.67 6.67
CA ARG A 140 -3.31 -8.36 5.91
C ARG A 140 -2.87 -9.65 6.60
N LYS A 141 -2.56 -9.60 7.91
CA LYS A 141 -2.17 -10.77 8.71
C LYS A 141 -3.28 -11.82 8.74
N ASN A 142 -4.52 -11.40 8.96
CA ASN A 142 -5.68 -12.29 9.01
C ASN A 142 -5.94 -12.98 7.66
N ILE A 143 -5.81 -12.25 6.54
CA ILE A 143 -5.93 -12.83 5.20
C ILE A 143 -4.84 -13.85 4.96
N LEU A 144 -3.59 -13.52 5.29
CA LEU A 144 -2.46 -14.44 5.13
C LEU A 144 -2.65 -15.72 5.96
N GLN A 145 -3.09 -15.59 7.21
CA GLN A 145 -3.36 -16.75 8.09
C GLN A 145 -4.49 -17.64 7.56
N LYS A 146 -5.55 -17.06 6.99
CA LYS A 146 -6.72 -17.81 6.51
C LYS A 146 -6.51 -18.45 5.15
N THR A 147 -5.80 -17.77 4.25
CA THR A 147 -5.65 -18.21 2.85
C THR A 147 -4.31 -18.89 2.58
N ASN A 148 -3.30 -18.62 3.42
CA ASN A 148 -1.89 -18.95 3.18
C ASN A 148 -1.37 -18.44 1.83
N ASP A 149 -2.02 -17.43 1.23
CA ASP A 149 -1.68 -16.86 -0.06
C ASP A 149 -1.21 -15.41 0.11
N LEU A 150 0.10 -15.21 -0.12
CA LEU A 150 0.73 -13.89 -0.02
C LEU A 150 0.24 -12.92 -1.11
N THR A 151 -0.14 -13.43 -2.28
CA THR A 151 -0.67 -12.61 -3.37
C THR A 151 -2.00 -11.99 -2.96
N ILE A 152 -2.86 -12.75 -2.28
CA ILE A 152 -4.14 -12.24 -1.78
C ILE A 152 -3.94 -11.32 -0.58
N ALA A 153 -3.04 -11.66 0.34
CA ALA A 153 -2.73 -10.80 1.49
C ALA A 153 -2.14 -9.44 1.07
N SER A 154 -1.36 -9.39 -0.01
CA SER A 154 -0.66 -8.17 -0.46
C SER A 154 -1.49 -7.18 -1.27
N VAL A 155 -2.78 -7.47 -1.53
CA VAL A 155 -3.67 -6.62 -2.35
C VAL A 155 -3.69 -5.17 -1.88
N ASN A 156 -3.65 -4.94 -0.56
CA ASN A 156 -3.69 -3.62 0.06
C ASN A 156 -2.31 -3.09 0.49
N ASP A 157 -1.20 -3.74 0.14
CA ASP A 157 0.15 -3.30 0.55
C ASP A 157 0.47 -1.89 0.07
N ARG A 158 0.04 -1.55 -1.15
CA ARG A 158 0.17 -0.17 -1.67
C ARG A 158 -0.59 0.85 -0.82
N VAL A 159 -1.76 0.49 -0.29
CA VAL A 159 -2.55 1.36 0.58
C VAL A 159 -1.87 1.49 1.94
N ILE A 160 -1.32 0.39 2.50
CA ILE A 160 -0.53 0.42 3.74
C ILE A 160 0.59 1.46 3.62
N PHE A 161 1.37 1.41 2.54
CA PHE A 161 2.42 2.40 2.32
C PHE A 161 1.89 3.83 2.16
N ALA A 162 0.76 4.03 1.47
CA ALA A 162 0.15 5.35 1.32
C ALA A 162 -0.32 5.94 2.66
N VAL A 163 -0.92 5.14 3.53
CA VAL A 163 -1.32 5.58 4.89
C VAL A 163 -0.07 5.88 5.73
N SER A 164 0.95 5.04 5.67
CA SER A 164 2.23 5.28 6.35
C SER A 164 2.91 6.57 5.89
N GLU A 165 2.82 6.89 4.60
CA GLU A 165 3.33 8.15 4.04
C GLU A 165 2.55 9.34 4.59
N VAL A 166 1.22 9.28 4.64
CA VAL A 166 0.38 10.32 5.26
C VAL A 166 0.76 10.54 6.72
N ILE A 167 0.97 9.47 7.52
CA ILE A 167 1.37 9.60 8.92
C ILE A 167 2.70 10.35 9.04
N LYS A 168 3.71 10.00 8.24
CA LYS A 168 5.00 10.71 8.23
C LYS A 168 4.87 12.18 7.82
N LEU A 169 4.00 12.48 6.84
CA LEU A 169 3.71 13.86 6.46
C LEU A 169 3.05 14.62 7.61
N CYS A 170 2.11 13.99 8.32
CA CYS A 170 1.48 14.58 9.50
C CYS A 170 2.50 14.87 10.61
N GLU A 171 3.39 13.93 10.92
CA GLU A 171 4.46 14.10 11.91
C GLU A 171 5.36 15.28 11.55
N THR A 172 5.85 15.32 10.31
CA THR A 172 6.74 16.39 9.80
C THR A 172 6.06 17.76 9.89
N GLN A 173 4.78 17.82 9.54
CA GLN A 173 4.00 19.06 9.58
C GLN A 173 3.73 19.51 11.02
N LYS A 174 3.45 18.58 11.94
CA LYS A 174 3.28 18.86 13.39
C LYS A 174 4.57 19.36 14.02
N SER A 175 5.70 18.73 13.74
CA SER A 175 7.01 19.19 14.19
C SER A 175 7.28 20.62 13.71
N THR A 176 7.05 20.90 12.43
CA THR A 176 7.22 22.25 11.85
C THR A 176 6.36 23.32 12.52
N LEU A 177 5.13 22.98 12.92
CA LEU A 177 4.23 23.89 13.64
C LEU A 177 4.72 24.17 15.07
N SER A 178 5.24 23.14 15.76
CA SER A 178 5.83 23.28 17.10
C SER A 178 6.98 24.30 17.12
N PHE A 179 7.89 24.24 16.14
CA PHE A 179 9.02 25.17 16.05
C PHE A 179 8.63 26.62 15.73
N LYS A 180 7.41 26.85 15.21
CA LYS A 180 6.94 28.18 14.79
C LYS A 180 6.16 28.90 15.90
N GLY A 181 5.74 28.20 16.95
CA GLY A 181 5.04 28.76 18.11
C GLY A 181 5.96 29.23 19.25
N GLU A 182 7.27 28.97 19.17
CA GLU A 182 8.27 29.38 20.17
C GLU A 182 9.03 30.67 19.79
N LYS A 183 8.58 31.40 18.77
CA LYS A 183 9.15 32.69 18.36
C LYS A 183 8.13 33.82 18.46
#